data_AF-A0A9E2LHF8-F1
#
_entry.id   AF-A0A9E2LHF8-F1
#
_cell.length_a   1.000
_cell.length_b   1.000
_cell.length_c   1.000
_cell.angle_alpha   90.00
_cell.angle_beta   90.00
_cell.angle_gamma   90.00
#
_symmetry.space_group_name_H-M   'P 1'
#
loop_
_entity.id
_entity.type
_entity.pdbx_description
1 polymer ?
#
loop_
_entity_poly.entity_id
_entity_poly.type
_entity_poly.pdbx_seq_one_letter_code
_entity_poly.pdbx_strand_id
1 'polypeptide(L)'
;MAKNQTRRSISVRGELYDRIHEYCETNNVSMSSFVENRISSFLNGSLMDEQPPLPYVEEYEPFSAGEAPSHPTTTQANRPVLSHSEMASEIQQHFTF
;
A
#
# COMPACT_ATOMS: atom_id res chain seq x y z
N MET A 1 -12.51 1.66 35.08
CA MET A 1 -13.19 0.67 34.22
C MET A 1 -14.50 1.27 33.73
N ALA A 2 -14.67 1.45 32.42
CA ALA A 2 -15.92 1.96 31.86
C ALA A 2 -17.04 0.96 32.20
N LYS A 3 -18.11 1.46 32.79
CA LYS A 3 -19.10 0.68 33.55
C LYS A 3 -19.88 -0.38 32.73
N ASN A 4 -19.68 -0.42 31.41
CA ASN A 4 -20.43 -1.26 30.45
C ASN A 4 -19.53 -1.94 29.39
N GLN A 5 -18.29 -2.34 29.71
CA GLN A 5 -17.45 -3.07 28.75
C GLN A 5 -18.04 -4.46 28.47
N THR A 6 -18.43 -4.72 27.23
CA THR A 6 -18.96 -6.02 26.80
C THR A 6 -17.87 -6.84 26.12
N ARG A 7 -17.62 -8.06 26.58
CA ARG A 7 -16.67 -9.00 25.95
C ARG A 7 -17.39 -9.88 24.94
N ARG A 8 -16.79 -10.04 23.76
CA ARG A 8 -17.30 -10.89 22.66
C ARG A 8 -16.14 -11.63 22.01
N SER A 9 -16.40 -12.85 21.58
CA SER A 9 -15.48 -13.64 20.76
C SER A 9 -15.77 -13.39 19.28
N ILE A 10 -14.73 -13.43 18.46
CA ILE A 10 -14.82 -13.32 17.00
C ILE A 10 -14.00 -14.45 16.38
N SER A 11 -14.46 -14.94 15.22
CA SER A 11 -13.69 -15.87 14.42
C SER A 11 -12.77 -15.10 13.47
N VAL A 12 -11.48 -15.41 13.48
CA VAL A 12 -10.46 -14.83 12.59
C VAL A 12 -9.66 -15.94 11.93
N ARG A 13 -8.97 -15.63 10.82
CA ARG A 13 -8.00 -16.56 10.22
C ARG A 13 -6.82 -16.78 11.19
N GLY A 14 -6.33 -18.00 11.30
CA GLY A 14 -5.21 -18.34 12.21
C GLY A 14 -3.97 -17.49 11.96
N GLU A 15 -3.55 -17.40 10.69
CA GLU A 15 -2.43 -16.56 10.24
C GLU A 15 -2.54 -15.07 10.63
N LEU A 16 -3.76 -14.55 10.79
CA LEU A 16 -3.98 -13.17 11.19
C LEU A 16 -3.89 -13.04 12.71
N TYR A 17 -4.45 -14.01 13.45
CA TYR A 17 -4.33 -14.05 14.90
C TYR A 17 -2.86 -14.09 15.32
N ASP A 18 -2.07 -14.98 14.72
CA ASP A 18 -0.65 -15.13 15.05
C ASP A 18 0.13 -13.84 14.84
N ARG A 19 -0.11 -13.15 13.70
CA ARG A 19 0.50 -11.85 13.41
C ARG A 19 0.11 -10.76 14.41
N ILE A 20 -1.18 -10.68 14.77
CA ILE A 20 -1.63 -9.69 15.75
C ILE A 20 -1.04 -10.02 17.13
N HIS A 21 -0.95 -11.30 17.49
CA HIS A 21 -0.39 -11.75 18.75
C HIS A 21 1.09 -11.39 18.86
N GLU A 22 1.89 -11.73 17.86
CA GLU A 22 3.32 -11.37 17.81
C GLU A 22 3.53 -9.85 17.88
N TYR A 23 2.71 -9.08 17.17
CA TYR A 23 2.75 -7.62 17.23
C TYR A 23 2.45 -7.11 18.65
N CYS A 24 1.41 -7.63 19.30
CA CYS A 24 1.01 -7.23 20.65
C CYS A 24 2.10 -7.56 21.69
N GLU A 25 2.70 -8.75 21.61
CA GLU A 25 3.80 -9.18 22.48
C GLU A 25 5.04 -8.28 22.29
N THR A 26 5.42 -8.02 21.04
CA THR A 26 6.61 -7.20 20.72
C THR A 26 6.47 -5.76 21.21
N ASN A 27 5.26 -5.20 21.12
CA ASN A 27 4.99 -3.81 21.49
C ASN A 27 4.49 -3.66 22.94
N ASN A 28 4.39 -4.75 23.70
CA ASN A 28 3.85 -4.79 25.07
C ASN A 28 2.45 -4.15 25.18
N VAL A 29 1.60 -4.40 24.18
CA VAL A 29 0.22 -3.90 24.10
C VAL A 29 -0.76 -5.04 24.31
N SER A 30 -1.82 -4.81 25.09
CA SER A 30 -2.86 -5.83 25.24
C SER A 30 -3.65 -6.00 23.93
N MET A 31 -3.89 -7.26 23.55
CA MET A 31 -4.70 -7.64 22.39
C MET A 31 -6.05 -6.90 22.34
N SER A 32 -6.74 -6.80 23.48
CA SER A 32 -8.02 -6.10 23.57
C SER A 32 -7.91 -4.61 23.31
N SER A 33 -6.87 -3.94 23.81
CA SER A 33 -6.67 -2.50 23.61
C SER A 33 -6.27 -2.20 22.16
N PHE A 34 -5.46 -3.07 21.55
CA PHE A 34 -5.10 -2.95 20.14
C PHE A 34 -6.34 -3.04 19.23
N VAL A 35 -7.19 -4.05 19.44
CA VAL A 35 -8.42 -4.23 18.65
C VAL A 35 -9.40 -3.08 18.88
N GLU A 36 -9.57 -2.63 20.11
CA GLU A 36 -10.44 -1.49 20.44
C GLU A 36 -9.99 -0.21 19.74
N ASN A 37 -8.69 0.11 19.81
CA ASN A 37 -8.14 1.29 19.15
C ASN A 37 -8.26 1.19 17.62
N ARG A 38 -8.01 0.00 17.05
CA ARG A 38 -8.14 -0.19 15.60
C ARG A 38 -9.57 -0.06 15.11
N ILE A 39 -10.54 -0.60 15.86
CA ILE A 39 -11.98 -0.44 15.56
C ILE A 39 -12.39 1.03 15.71
N SER A 40 -11.96 1.71 16.78
CA SER A 40 -12.28 3.11 16.98
C SER A 40 -11.69 4.00 15.88
N SER A 41 -10.44 3.79 15.49
CA SER A 41 -9.81 4.51 14.38
C SER A 41 -10.54 4.29 13.06
N PHE A 42 -10.95 3.05 12.78
CA PHE A 42 -11.70 2.70 11.59
C PHE A 42 -13.09 3.35 11.56
N LEU A 43 -13.84 3.31 12.67
CA LEU A 43 -15.19 3.87 12.76
C LEU A 43 -15.19 5.41 12.79
N ASN A 44 -14.16 6.02 13.36
CA ASN A 44 -14.06 7.49 13.45
C ASN A 44 -13.61 8.13 12.13
N GLY A 45 -13.49 7.38 11.04
CA GLY A 45 -13.05 7.90 9.74
C GLY A 45 -11.59 8.35 9.73
N SER A 46 -10.80 7.97 10.74
CA SER A 46 -9.37 8.34 10.84
C SER A 46 -8.49 7.35 10.06
N LEU A 47 -8.97 6.93 8.89
CA LEU A 47 -8.10 6.45 7.82
C LEU A 47 -7.56 7.70 7.10
N MET A 48 -6.59 8.36 7.73
CA MET A 48 -5.64 9.25 7.06
C MET A 48 -6.23 10.14 5.95
N ASP A 49 -7.02 11.16 6.31
CA ASP A 49 -7.24 12.35 5.47
C ASP A 49 -6.24 13.46 5.84
N GLU A 50 -5.03 13.08 6.26
CA GLU A 50 -3.91 14.01 6.38
C GLU A 50 -3.05 13.88 5.12
N GLN A 51 -3.68 14.08 3.97
CA GLN A 51 -2.94 14.54 2.80
C GLN A 51 -2.51 15.98 3.15
N PRO A 52 -1.21 16.27 3.31
CA PRO A 52 -0.78 17.65 3.48
C PRO A 52 -1.33 18.45 2.30
N PRO A 53 -1.88 19.65 2.51
CA PRO A 53 -2.35 20.48 1.41
C PRO A 53 -1.19 20.62 0.44
N LEU A 54 -1.40 20.20 -0.81
CA LEU A 54 -0.41 20.42 -1.86
C LEU A 54 -0.07 21.91 -1.83
N PRO A 55 1.22 22.29 -1.85
CA PRO A 55 1.57 23.69 -1.95
C PRO A 55 0.84 24.25 -3.17
N TYR A 56 0.03 25.28 -2.96
CA TYR A 56 -0.64 25.98 -4.05
C TYR A 56 0.45 26.50 -4.97
N VAL A 57 0.61 25.90 -6.14
CA VAL A 57 1.46 26.45 -7.18
C VAL A 57 0.67 27.61 -7.78
N GLU A 58 0.89 28.79 -7.22
CA GLU A 58 0.52 30.04 -7.87
C GLU A 58 1.41 30.20 -9.12
N GLU A 59 0.82 30.65 -10.22
CA GLU A 59 1.41 30.90 -11.55
C GLU A 59 1.53 29.72 -12.52
N TYR A 60 0.48 29.56 -13.33
CA TYR A 60 0.67 29.26 -14.76
C TYR A 60 1.18 30.54 -15.44
N GLU A 61 2.50 30.67 -15.61
CA GLU A 61 3.02 31.56 -16.64
C GLU A 61 2.73 30.93 -18.01
N PRO A 62 2.05 31.62 -18.93
CA PRO A 62 1.82 31.11 -20.27
C PRO A 62 3.17 30.98 -20.99
N PHE A 63 3.44 29.75 -21.46
CA PHE A 63 4.59 29.41 -22.30
C PHE A 63 4.61 30.35 -23.53
N SER A 64 5.49 31.35 -23.53
CA SER A 64 5.73 32.17 -24.73
C SER A 64 6.43 31.31 -25.77
N ALA A 65 5.68 30.97 -26.82
CA ALA A 65 6.20 30.29 -27.99
C ALA A 65 7.16 31.24 -28.74
N GLY A 66 8.47 31.00 -28.62
CA GLY A 66 9.45 31.64 -29.49
C GLY A 66 10.86 31.66 -28.95
N GLU A 67 11.55 30.52 -28.95
CA GLU A 67 12.89 30.36 -29.56
C GLU A 67 13.44 28.95 -29.26
N ALA A 68 13.46 28.09 -30.27
CA ALA A 68 14.40 26.97 -30.37
C ALA A 68 15.61 27.49 -31.18
N PRO A 69 16.87 27.08 -30.93
CA PRO A 69 17.33 25.68 -30.95
C PRO A 69 18.39 25.38 -29.86
N SER A 70 18.79 24.15 -29.52
CA SER A 70 19.62 23.26 -30.34
C SER A 70 19.86 21.93 -29.60
N HIS A 71 19.68 20.81 -30.29
CA HIS A 71 20.08 19.47 -29.83
C HIS A 71 21.61 19.36 -29.62
N PRO A 72 22.09 18.37 -28.86
CA PRO A 72 22.63 17.22 -29.58
C PRO A 72 22.24 15.84 -29.01
N THR A 73 21.80 15.00 -29.94
CA THR A 73 21.98 13.55 -30.13
C THR A 73 22.77 12.73 -29.09
N THR A 74 22.14 11.65 -28.61
CA THR A 74 22.69 10.27 -28.45
C THR A 74 21.49 9.31 -28.28
N THR A 75 21.04 8.60 -29.33
CA THR A 75 21.37 7.20 -29.70
C THR A 75 21.10 6.20 -28.57
N GLN A 76 19.89 5.63 -28.52
CA GLN A 76 19.53 4.28 -29.02
C GLN A 76 19.83 3.15 -28.01
N ALA A 77 18.79 2.41 -27.60
CA ALA A 77 18.64 0.98 -27.89
C ALA A 77 17.65 0.27 -26.94
N ASN A 78 16.60 -0.29 -27.53
CA ASN A 78 16.00 -1.59 -27.21
C ASN A 78 15.70 -1.93 -25.73
N ARG A 79 14.42 -1.84 -25.37
CA ARG A 79 13.76 -2.97 -24.67
C ARG A 79 12.45 -3.28 -25.37
N PRO A 80 12.29 -4.46 -25.97
CA PRO A 80 10.99 -4.89 -26.49
C PRO A 80 10.04 -5.09 -25.30
N VAL A 81 8.83 -4.54 -25.44
CA VAL A 81 7.70 -4.77 -24.54
C VAL A 81 7.24 -6.20 -24.80
N LEU A 82 7.57 -7.14 -23.91
CA LEU A 82 7.15 -8.54 -24.04
C LEU A 82 5.62 -8.63 -23.88
N SER A 83 4.98 -9.12 -24.94
CA SER A 83 3.55 -9.36 -25.06
C SER A 83 3.09 -10.47 -24.12
N HIS A 84 1.84 -10.36 -23.67
CA HIS A 84 1.19 -11.16 -22.64
C HIS A 84 0.85 -12.61 -23.06
N SER A 85 1.66 -13.24 -23.92
CA SER A 85 1.31 -14.47 -24.65
C SER A 85 2.28 -15.64 -24.46
N GLU A 86 3.36 -15.50 -23.68
CA GLU A 86 4.41 -16.56 -23.54
C GLU A 86 4.53 -17.21 -22.14
N MET A 87 3.59 -16.98 -21.20
CA MET A 87 3.60 -17.64 -19.88
C MET A 87 2.88 -19.00 -19.82
N ALA A 88 2.47 -19.58 -20.96
CA ALA A 88 1.61 -20.77 -20.99
C ALA A 88 2.31 -22.09 -21.40
N SER A 89 3.64 -22.20 -21.32
CA SER A 89 4.32 -23.44 -21.78
C SER A 89 5.48 -23.96 -20.93
N GLU A 90 5.64 -23.50 -19.67
CA GLU A 90 6.80 -23.89 -18.85
C GLU A 90 6.45 -24.45 -17.46
N ILE A 91 5.27 -25.07 -17.30
CA ILE A 91 4.96 -25.90 -16.12
C ILE A 91 4.46 -27.27 -16.59
N GLN A 92 5.28 -27.95 -17.39
CA GLN A 92 5.03 -29.34 -17.75
C GLN A 92 6.30 -30.17 -17.81
N GLN A 93 7.33 -29.92 -16.99
CA GLN A 93 8.54 -30.78 -16.97
C GLN A 93 9.24 -30.96 -15.61
N HIS A 94 8.55 -30.97 -14.45
CA HIS A 94 9.24 -31.33 -13.20
C HIS A 94 8.39 -32.06 -12.15
N PHE A 95 7.62 -33.06 -12.59
CA PHE A 95 7.18 -34.16 -11.72
C PHE A 95 7.46 -35.50 -12.42
N THR A 96 8.71 -35.91 -12.36
CA THR A 96 9.10 -37.31 -12.49
C THR A 96 10.32 -37.50 -11.61
N PHE A 97 10.12 -38.07 -10.43
CA PHE A 97 10.96 -39.07 -9.77
C PHE A 97 10.25 -39.49 -8.48
#